data_AF-A0A1V5GWS2-F1
#
_entry.id   AF-A0A1V5GWS2-F1
#
_cell.length_a   1.000
_cell.length_b   1.000
_cell.length_c   1.000
_cell.angle_alpha   90.00
_cell.angle_beta   90.00
_cell.angle_gamma   90.00
#
_symmetry.space_group_name_H-M   'P 1'
#
loop_
_entity.id
_entity.type
_entity.pdbx_description
1 polymer ?
#
loop_
_entity_poly.entity_id
_entity_poly.type
_entity_poly.pdbx_seq_one_letter_code
_entity_poly.pdbx_strand_id
1 'polypeptide(L)'
;MKPNGLTFDEALELITAPSPLMTLAAASSHLLSRGYDCRPEMLELLIQNGVVKPAGENAWSRADVDAAAEHFEDCDLLTPYAEMCKTLGCRYADFLRSLREAAKRESAKYGRRVPDDDLYFVMHCEPPRDDRPARISFTFCDDIRQRVERGEAV
;
A
#
# COMPACT_ATOMS: atom_id res chain seq x y z
N MET A 1 23.92 28.43 2.37
CA MET A 1 22.92 27.36 2.16
C MET A 1 23.67 26.06 1.94
N LYS A 2 23.57 25.08 2.86
CA LYS A 2 24.06 23.73 2.59
C LYS A 2 23.04 23.02 1.69
N PRO A 3 23.46 22.22 0.69
CA PRO A 3 22.52 21.43 -0.08
C PRO A 3 21.91 20.37 0.84
N ASN A 4 20.59 20.40 1.02
CA ASN A 4 19.83 19.37 1.71
C ASN A 4 19.67 18.14 0.79
N GLY A 5 20.77 17.45 0.51
CA GLY A 5 20.76 16.23 -0.28
C GLY A 5 21.86 15.30 0.20
N LEU A 6 21.50 14.03 0.44
CA LEU A 6 22.45 12.96 0.71
C LEU A 6 23.43 12.87 -0.46
N THR A 7 24.72 12.71 -0.16
CA THR A 7 25.74 12.37 -1.14
C THR A 7 25.49 10.97 -1.70
N PHE A 8 26.06 10.67 -2.87
CA PHE A 8 25.92 9.35 -3.49
C PHE A 8 26.40 8.23 -2.57
N ASP A 9 27.48 8.47 -1.83
CA ASP A 9 28.04 7.50 -0.88
C ASP A 9 27.12 7.32 0.34
N GLU A 10 26.52 8.38 0.87
CA GLU A 10 25.51 8.28 1.95
C GLU A 10 24.22 7.58 1.47
N ALA A 11 23.81 7.80 0.22
CA ALA A 11 22.69 7.09 -0.38
C ALA A 11 23.01 5.60 -0.59
N LEU A 12 24.23 5.29 -1.03
CA LEU A 12 24.72 3.92 -1.22
C LEU A 12 24.85 3.20 0.13
N GLU A 13 25.33 3.86 1.18
CA GLU A 13 25.35 3.33 2.55
C GLU A 13 23.93 3.06 3.07
N LEU A 14 22.96 3.95 2.84
CA LEU A 14 21.56 3.70 3.21
C LEU A 14 20.93 2.53 2.44
N ILE A 15 21.36 2.28 1.20
CA ILE A 15 20.90 1.15 0.38
C ILE A 15 21.59 -0.16 0.78
N THR A 16 22.85 -0.09 1.19
CA THR A 16 23.69 -1.26 1.52
C THR A 16 23.66 -1.64 3.00
N ALA A 17 23.20 -0.74 3.88
CA ALA A 17 23.00 -1.03 5.28
C ALA A 17 22.02 -2.21 5.43
N PRO A 18 22.32 -3.18 6.32
CA PRO A 18 21.41 -4.28 6.57
C PRO A 18 20.07 -3.71 7.03
N SER A 19 19.04 -3.95 6.24
CA SER A 19 17.68 -3.51 6.56
C SER A 19 17.29 -4.14 7.91
N PRO A 20 16.66 -3.38 8.82
CA PRO A 20 16.23 -3.93 10.10
C PRO A 20 15.31 -5.11 9.84
N LEU A 21 15.61 -6.23 10.48
CA LEU A 21 14.85 -7.45 10.36
C LEU A 21 13.41 -7.23 10.83
N MET A 22 12.46 -7.77 10.06
CA MET A 22 11.03 -7.61 10.32
C MET A 22 10.49 -8.82 11.10
N THR A 23 9.52 -8.56 11.97
CA THR A 23 8.69 -9.63 12.52
C THR A 23 7.81 -10.21 11.41
N LEU A 24 7.35 -11.45 11.59
CA LEU A 24 6.43 -12.08 10.64
C LEU A 24 5.16 -11.23 10.41
N ALA A 25 4.60 -10.66 11.48
CA ALA A 25 3.45 -9.76 11.39
C ALA A 25 3.76 -8.47 10.59
N ALA A 26 4.96 -7.93 10.74
CA ALA A 26 5.41 -6.77 9.98
C ALA A 26 5.63 -7.11 8.50
N ALA A 27 6.19 -8.28 8.19
CA ALA A 27 6.32 -8.79 6.83
C ALA A 27 4.94 -9.00 6.17
N SER A 28 3.99 -9.60 6.88
CA SER A 28 2.61 -9.80 6.38
C SER A 28 1.92 -8.46 6.11
N SER A 29 2.06 -7.50 7.03
CA SER A 29 1.50 -6.15 6.85
C SER A 29 2.14 -5.43 5.65
N HIS A 30 3.44 -5.65 5.43
CA HIS A 30 4.16 -5.08 4.30
C HIS A 30 3.63 -5.65 2.97
N LEU A 31 3.47 -6.96 2.87
CA LEU A 31 2.92 -7.63 1.67
C LEU A 31 1.46 -7.21 1.41
N LEU A 32 0.64 -7.11 2.45
CA LEU A 32 -0.73 -6.60 2.34
C LEU A 32 -0.75 -5.16 1.80
N SER A 33 0.19 -4.30 2.25
CA SER A 33 0.31 -2.94 1.75
C SER A 33 0.74 -2.86 0.27
N ARG A 34 1.37 -3.92 -0.25
CA ARG A 34 1.71 -4.08 -1.67
C ARG A 34 0.54 -4.64 -2.49
N GLY A 35 -0.49 -5.18 -1.85
CA GLY A 35 -1.71 -5.66 -2.50
C GLY A 35 -1.87 -7.18 -2.55
N TYR A 36 -0.94 -7.93 -1.95
CA TYR A 36 -1.06 -9.38 -1.84
C TYR A 36 -2.02 -9.73 -0.70
N ASP A 37 -2.89 -10.71 -0.92
CA ASP A 37 -3.71 -11.26 0.16
C ASP A 37 -2.79 -12.08 1.06
N CYS A 38 -2.14 -11.43 2.02
CA CYS A 38 -1.15 -12.01 2.89
C CYS A 38 -1.62 -11.97 4.35
N ARG A 39 -1.93 -13.15 4.88
CA ARG A 39 -2.16 -13.39 6.31
C ARG A 39 -0.90 -14.00 6.94
N PRO A 40 -0.63 -13.78 8.23
CA PRO A 40 0.52 -14.36 8.92
C PRO A 40 0.68 -15.88 8.70
N GLU A 41 -0.42 -16.63 8.73
CA GLU A 41 -0.43 -18.08 8.56
C GLU A 41 0.04 -18.52 7.17
N MET A 42 -0.15 -17.67 6.14
CA MET A 42 0.37 -17.96 4.81
C MET A 42 1.88 -17.82 4.74
N LEU A 43 2.46 -16.87 5.48
CA LEU A 43 3.92 -16.76 5.59
C LEU A 43 4.54 -17.96 6.31
N GLU A 44 3.87 -18.51 7.32
CA GLU A 44 4.29 -19.76 7.95
C GLU A 44 4.31 -20.93 6.96
N LEU A 45 3.29 -21.03 6.09
CA LEU A 45 3.26 -22.04 5.02
C LEU A 45 4.39 -21.85 4.01
N LEU A 46 4.74 -20.62 3.64
CA LEU A 46 5.88 -20.35 2.74
C LEU A 46 7.22 -20.79 3.36
N ILE A 47 7.38 -20.61 4.68
CA ILE A 47 8.55 -21.11 5.42
C ILE A 47 8.56 -22.65 5.40
N GLN A 48 7.44 -23.29 5.72
CA GLN A 48 7.30 -24.76 5.75
C GLN A 48 7.59 -25.40 4.38
N ASN A 49 7.12 -24.77 3.31
CA ASN A 49 7.34 -25.21 1.93
C ASN A 49 8.73 -24.83 1.39
N GLY A 50 9.53 -24.11 2.18
CA GLY A 50 10.90 -23.73 1.83
C GLY A 50 11.01 -22.66 0.74
N VAL A 51 9.91 -21.97 0.42
CA VAL A 51 9.86 -20.85 -0.53
C VAL A 51 10.68 -19.67 0.00
N VAL A 52 10.60 -19.42 1.29
CA VAL A 52 11.39 -18.42 2.01
C VAL A 52 12.10 -19.06 3.19
N LYS A 53 13.28 -18.54 3.55
CA LYS A 53 14.10 -19.06 4.64
C LYS A 53 14.64 -17.92 5.50
N PRO A 54 13.74 -17.19 6.20
CA PRO A 54 14.18 -16.15 7.12
C PRO A 54 15.08 -16.75 8.20
N ALA A 55 16.01 -15.97 8.74
CA ALA A 55 16.99 -16.44 9.72
C ALA A 55 16.37 -16.85 11.09
N GLY A 56 15.07 -16.65 11.25
CA GLY A 56 14.28 -16.90 12.44
C GLY A 56 12.88 -16.27 12.32
N GLU A 57 11.98 -16.60 13.24
CA GLU A 57 10.56 -16.19 13.24
C GLU A 57 10.36 -14.65 13.19
N ASN A 58 11.31 -13.90 13.75
CA ASN A 58 11.33 -12.44 13.74
C ASN A 58 12.49 -11.85 12.95
N ALA A 59 12.99 -12.60 11.97
CA ALA A 59 14.16 -12.26 11.19
C ALA A 59 13.89 -12.22 9.69
N TRP A 60 12.75 -11.66 9.28
CA TRP A 60 12.43 -11.48 7.88
C TRP A 60 13.27 -10.35 7.29
N SER A 61 14.09 -10.68 6.30
CA SER A 61 14.82 -9.70 5.52
C SER A 61 13.94 -9.14 4.41
N ARG A 62 14.39 -8.05 3.79
CA ARG A 62 13.74 -7.52 2.59
C ARG A 62 13.72 -8.54 1.44
N ALA A 63 14.79 -9.34 1.31
CA ALA A 63 14.87 -10.40 0.30
C ALA A 63 13.82 -11.50 0.54
N ASP A 64 13.57 -11.87 1.80
CA ASP A 64 12.50 -12.84 2.13
C ASP A 64 11.12 -12.30 1.77
N VAL A 65 10.87 -11.01 2.03
CA VAL A 65 9.62 -10.34 1.66
C VAL A 65 9.46 -10.26 0.15
N ASP A 66 10.52 -9.94 -0.59
CA ASP A 66 10.48 -9.85 -2.05
C ASP A 66 10.29 -11.24 -2.69
N ALA A 67 10.91 -12.29 -2.15
CA ALA A 67 10.69 -13.67 -2.60
C ALA A 67 9.26 -14.17 -2.29
N ALA A 68 8.72 -13.81 -1.11
CA ALA A 68 7.32 -14.09 -0.80
C ALA A 68 6.38 -13.36 -1.78
N ALA A 69 6.66 -12.09 -2.09
CA ALA A 69 5.88 -11.31 -3.06
C ALA A 69 5.88 -11.97 -4.45
N GLU A 70 7.04 -12.38 -4.96
CA GLU A 70 7.16 -13.12 -6.23
C GLU A 70 6.30 -14.38 -6.23
N HIS A 71 6.32 -15.15 -5.14
CA HIS A 71 5.46 -16.34 -5.02
C HIS A 71 3.96 -16.02 -5.00
N PHE A 72 3.55 -14.94 -4.33
CA PHE A 72 2.16 -14.48 -4.37
C PHE A 72 1.76 -14.02 -5.77
N GLU A 73 2.66 -13.41 -6.54
CA GLU A 73 2.43 -13.05 -7.95
C GLU A 73 2.25 -14.28 -8.84
N ASP A 74 3.14 -15.27 -8.71
CA ASP A 74 3.06 -16.54 -9.45
C ASP A 74 1.75 -17.29 -9.18
N CYS A 75 1.21 -17.15 -7.98
CA CYS A 75 -0.04 -17.78 -7.55
C CYS A 75 -1.28 -16.89 -7.78
N ASP A 76 -1.12 -15.68 -8.32
CA ASP A 76 -2.15 -14.64 -8.49
C ASP A 76 -2.97 -14.37 -7.20
N LEU A 77 -2.29 -14.44 -6.04
CA LEU A 77 -2.86 -14.24 -4.71
C LEU A 77 -2.91 -12.75 -4.36
N LEU A 78 -3.73 -12.02 -5.11
CA LEU A 78 -3.97 -10.61 -4.93
C LEU A 78 -5.21 -10.37 -4.08
N THR A 79 -5.21 -9.27 -3.32
CA THR A 79 -6.46 -8.76 -2.76
C THR A 79 -7.40 -8.35 -3.90
N PRO A 80 -8.74 -8.42 -3.72
CA PRO A 80 -9.69 -7.99 -4.75
C PRO A 80 -9.44 -6.55 -5.26
N TYR A 81 -8.99 -5.66 -4.37
CA TYR A 81 -8.62 -4.29 -4.74
C TYR A 81 -7.35 -4.22 -5.59
N ALA A 82 -6.35 -5.04 -5.33
CA ALA A 82 -5.14 -5.09 -6.14
C ALA A 82 -5.41 -5.70 -7.52
N GLU A 83 -6.27 -6.72 -7.60
CA GLU A 83 -6.74 -7.29 -8.87
C GLU A 83 -7.55 -6.27 -9.70
N MET A 84 -8.44 -5.52 -9.04
CA MET A 84 -9.13 -4.39 -9.67
C MET A 84 -8.14 -3.36 -10.21
N CYS A 85 -7.12 -2.96 -9.43
CA CYS A 85 -6.12 -2.00 -9.86
C CYS A 85 -5.35 -2.49 -11.10
N LYS A 86 -4.95 -3.76 -11.12
CA LYS A 86 -4.30 -4.41 -12.27
C LYS A 86 -5.18 -4.30 -13.52
N THR A 87 -6.48 -4.59 -13.39
CA THR A 87 -7.47 -4.48 -14.47
C THR A 87 -7.64 -3.04 -14.98
N LEU A 88 -7.60 -2.07 -14.07
CA LEU A 88 -7.71 -0.63 -14.39
C LEU A 88 -6.40 -0.04 -14.95
N GLY A 89 -5.30 -0.79 -14.94
CA GLY A 89 -3.99 -0.32 -15.39
C GLY A 89 -3.30 0.64 -14.40
N CYS A 90 -3.61 0.53 -13.11
CA CYS A 90 -2.93 1.28 -12.04
C CYS A 90 -2.31 0.34 -11.00
N ARG A 91 -1.37 0.84 -10.20
CA ARG A 91 -0.84 0.07 -9.06
C ARG A 91 -1.73 0.25 -7.85
N TYR A 92 -1.83 -0.78 -7.00
CA TYR A 92 -2.57 -0.69 -5.73
C TYR A 92 -2.06 0.44 -4.82
N ALA A 93 -0.75 0.71 -4.83
CA ALA A 93 -0.17 1.84 -4.12
C ALA A 93 -0.69 3.21 -4.61
N ASP A 94 -0.99 3.34 -5.91
CA ASP A 94 -1.54 4.58 -6.46
C ASP A 94 -3.00 4.78 -6.03
N PHE A 95 -3.78 3.69 -5.94
CA PHE A 95 -5.13 3.69 -5.33
C PHE A 95 -5.09 4.15 -3.87
N LEU A 96 -4.27 3.50 -3.02
CA LEU A 96 -4.17 3.83 -1.59
C LEU A 96 -3.70 5.26 -1.35
N ARG A 97 -2.73 5.73 -2.15
CA ARG A 97 -2.26 7.12 -2.06
C ARG A 97 -3.38 8.10 -2.37
N SER A 98 -4.09 7.91 -3.48
CA SER A 98 -5.17 8.81 -3.90
C SER A 98 -6.32 8.85 -2.88
N LEU A 99 -6.68 7.70 -2.28
CA LEU A 99 -7.70 7.63 -1.24
C LEU A 99 -7.29 8.41 0.01
N ARG A 100 -6.06 8.19 0.49
CA ARG A 100 -5.51 8.91 1.65
C ARG A 100 -5.43 10.42 1.42
N GLU A 101 -5.04 10.84 0.22
CA GLU A 101 -5.00 12.26 -0.15
C GLU A 101 -6.40 12.88 -0.17
N ALA A 102 -7.40 12.15 -0.67
CA ALA A 102 -8.79 12.60 -0.64
C ALA A 102 -9.33 12.72 0.80
N ALA A 103 -9.14 11.70 1.63
CA ALA A 103 -9.54 11.73 3.03
C ALA A 103 -8.88 12.89 3.80
N LYS A 104 -7.58 13.14 3.57
CA LYS A 104 -6.89 14.29 4.17
C LYS A 104 -7.46 15.63 3.71
N ARG A 105 -7.74 15.78 2.42
CA ARG A 105 -8.32 17.00 1.85
C ARG A 105 -9.69 17.30 2.45
N GLU A 106 -10.57 16.31 2.50
CA GLU A 106 -11.91 16.49 3.08
C GLU A 106 -11.82 16.71 4.60
N SER A 107 -10.91 15.99 5.29
CA SER A 107 -10.70 16.22 6.72
C SER A 107 -10.30 17.67 7.02
N ALA A 108 -9.38 18.22 6.23
CA ALA A 108 -8.95 19.61 6.35
C ALA A 108 -10.08 20.61 6.04
N LYS A 109 -10.90 20.32 5.03
CA LYS A 109 -12.04 21.16 4.63
C LYS A 109 -13.11 21.27 5.71
N TYR A 110 -13.42 20.17 6.39
CA TYR A 110 -14.50 20.12 7.40
C TYR A 110 -14.01 20.26 8.84
N GLY A 111 -12.69 20.31 9.07
CA GLY A 111 -12.11 20.37 10.42
C GLY A 111 -12.41 19.14 11.28
N ARG A 112 -12.69 17.99 10.64
CA ARG A 112 -13.07 16.72 11.28
C ARG A 112 -12.33 15.58 10.59
N ARG A 113 -12.06 14.50 11.32
CA ARG A 113 -11.45 13.32 10.71
C ARG A 113 -12.45 12.64 9.77
N VAL A 114 -12.09 12.53 8.50
CA VAL A 114 -12.72 11.65 7.52
C VAL A 114 -11.81 10.42 7.36
N PRO A 115 -12.29 9.20 7.61
CA PRO A 115 -11.54 7.96 7.34
C PRO A 115 -11.10 7.85 5.88
N ASP A 116 -9.94 7.23 5.64
CA ASP A 116 -9.50 6.78 4.31
C ASP A 116 -10.16 5.44 3.95
N ASP A 117 -11.49 5.42 4.04
CA ASP A 117 -12.38 4.32 3.69
C ASP A 117 -13.01 4.63 2.32
N ASP A 118 -12.82 3.75 1.34
CA ASP A 118 -13.30 3.94 -0.02
C ASP A 118 -14.82 3.94 -0.13
N LEU A 119 -15.54 3.40 0.87
CA LEU A 119 -17.01 3.49 0.94
C LEU A 119 -17.52 4.93 1.09
N TYR A 120 -16.65 5.88 1.48
CA TYR A 120 -17.02 7.29 1.65
C TYR A 120 -16.77 8.13 0.40
N PHE A 121 -16.24 7.51 -0.66
CA PHE A 121 -15.84 8.20 -1.87
C PHE A 121 -16.34 7.48 -3.12
N VAL A 122 -16.60 8.27 -4.15
CA VAL A 122 -16.71 7.77 -5.52
C VAL A 122 -15.30 7.72 -6.10
N MET A 123 -14.85 6.53 -6.49
CA MET A 123 -13.61 6.35 -7.23
C MET A 123 -13.80 6.76 -8.69
N HIS A 124 -12.89 7.58 -9.20
CA HIS A 124 -12.78 7.91 -10.61
C HIS A 124 -11.46 7.36 -11.15
N CYS A 125 -11.55 6.61 -12.25
CA CYS A 125 -10.40 6.09 -12.97
C CYS A 125 -10.35 6.72 -14.36
N GLU A 126 -9.31 7.49 -14.63
CA GLU A 126 -8.92 7.84 -15.98
C GLU A 126 -8.00 6.73 -16.51
N PRO A 127 -8.42 6.00 -17.56
CA PRO A 127 -7.63 4.90 -18.09
C PRO A 127 -6.28 5.39 -18.64
N PRO A 128 -5.29 4.49 -18.72
CA PRO A 128 -3.98 4.84 -19.27
C PRO A 128 -4.10 5.28 -20.75
N ARG A 129 -3.12 6.07 -21.19
CA ARG A 129 -2.91 6.47 -22.58
C ARG A 129 -1.45 6.22 -22.93
N ASP A 130 -1.11 6.29 -24.21
CA ASP A 130 0.25 6.02 -24.71
C ASP A 130 1.32 6.88 -24.02
N ASP A 131 0.96 8.08 -23.55
CA ASP A 131 1.85 9.06 -22.93
C ASP A 131 1.74 9.13 -21.40
N ARG A 132 0.79 8.42 -20.76
CA ARG A 132 0.55 8.53 -19.32
C ARG A 132 -0.12 7.29 -18.69
N PRO A 133 0.25 6.94 -17.45
CA PRO A 133 -0.41 5.85 -16.73
C PRO A 133 -1.86 6.20 -16.36
N ALA A 134 -2.62 5.21 -15.88
CA ALA A 134 -3.94 5.44 -15.33
C ALA A 134 -3.89 6.42 -14.14
N ARG A 135 -4.91 7.26 -14.01
CA ARG A 135 -5.03 8.20 -12.89
C ARG A 135 -6.26 7.89 -12.06
N ILE A 136 -6.04 7.60 -10.79
CA ILE A 136 -7.10 7.36 -9.80
C ILE A 136 -7.32 8.63 -8.98
N SER A 137 -8.58 9.03 -8.84
CA SER A 137 -9.00 10.10 -7.93
C SER A 137 -10.28 9.74 -7.21
N PHE A 138 -10.60 10.45 -6.12
CA PHE A 138 -11.74 10.16 -5.26
C PHE A 138 -12.50 11.44 -4.97
N THR A 139 -13.81 11.38 -5.19
CA THR A 139 -14.76 12.45 -4.86
C THR A 139 -15.57 12.04 -3.66
N PHE A 140 -15.70 12.94 -2.68
CA PHE A 140 -16.43 12.64 -1.45
C PHE A 140 -17.93 12.46 -1.72
N CYS A 141 -18.51 11.38 -1.20
CA CYS A 141 -19.93 11.09 -1.42
C CYS A 141 -20.82 12.15 -0.76
N ASP A 142 -21.89 12.55 -1.46
CA ASP A 142 -22.76 13.64 -1.02
C ASP A 142 -23.55 13.32 0.25
N ASP A 143 -23.94 12.07 0.45
CA ASP A 143 -24.62 11.60 1.66
C ASP A 143 -23.68 11.67 2.87
N ILE A 144 -22.43 11.24 2.73
CA ILE A 144 -21.42 11.35 3.79
C ILE A 144 -21.09 12.81 4.06
N ARG A 145 -20.94 13.64 3.01
CA ARG A 145 -20.75 15.08 3.14
C ARG A 145 -21.86 15.73 3.99
N GLN A 146 -23.12 15.43 3.70
CA GLN A 146 -24.25 15.97 4.46
C GLN A 146 -24.21 15.56 5.93
N ARG A 147 -23.81 14.33 6.24
CA ARG A 147 -23.63 13.86 7.62
C ARG A 147 -22.55 14.65 8.35
N VAL A 148 -21.39 14.85 7.72
CA VAL A 148 -20.30 15.66 8.28
C VAL A 148 -20.74 17.12 8.52
N GLU A 149 -21.44 17.72 7.56
CA GLU A 149 -21.98 19.09 7.67
C GLU A 149 -23.00 19.24 8.81
N ARG A 150 -23.77 18.19 9.11
CA ARG A 150 -24.68 18.12 10.27
C ARG A 150 -23.96 17.82 11.59
N GLY A 151 -22.66 17.55 11.55
CA GLY A 151 -21.85 17.22 12.71
C GLY A 151 -22.01 15.78 13.19
N GLU A 152 -22.60 14.91 12.38
CA GLU A 152 -22.75 13.48 12.65
C GLU A 152 -21.39 12.77 12.56
N ALA A 153 -21.30 11.59 13.18
CA ALA A 153 -20.12 10.74 13.05
C ALA A 153 -20.09 10.07 11.67
N VAL A 154 -18.89 10.03 11.09
CA VAL A 154 -18.52 9.27 9.89
C VAL A 154 -17.30 8.43 10.24
#